data_AF-E4XZE9-F1
#
_entry.id   AF-E4XZE9-F1
#
_cell.length_a   1.000
_cell.length_b   1.000
_cell.length_c   1.000
_cell.angle_alpha   90.00
_cell.angle_beta   90.00
_cell.angle_gamma   90.00
#
_symmetry.space_group_name_H-M   'P 1'
#
loop_
_entity.id
_entity.type
_entity.pdbx_description
1 polymer ?
#
loop_
_entity_poly.entity_id
_entity_poly.type
_entity_poly.pdbx_seq_one_letter_code
_entity_poly.pdbx_strand_id
1 'polypeptide(L)'
;MAEVTEKNKIKISFIARSKGNESLESIQWLNFTSKKLGVHITHGLNGQEKMVGTRNYRLDGYAEVTDQSGSILSIGFDYRGCRWHPCPFNCATKQIESVCEKKDKERIAYLQKHLDQYKTIQSCRWMEERKTIDDEEGPEFYPFLMKDKIAYEDLLSIVMEKKFFGFVHCDVTSPQEIIDKNKATVKLPPIFSKTRITENMVPEEYRGKTKFPTEVNTLIYNETEGLYTSEQRGLKERQLGPYHIRSENMSTEYATEMLEVTSRHRVVHDDALVQIAFWVLQNSKLLMFRFIFELEEHFIPGFFQKCYTDTDSILYALTSTDIEECIKPERKQSWEDFKTKWFSVNTTVSQKTPGLFKKEWEMINGTYIGLSSKCYGLYGENITDNKGHLVKTGTKGINKEFTITVEEFKNELLGRSHKEVVVGNFAARKGQMKTWQTTKSALNAFYRKQIVCDDKITVENLKSADGMDL
;
A
#
# COMPACT_ATOMS: atom_id res chain seq x y z
N MET A 1 19.08 9.29 8.10
CA MET A 1 18.38 8.98 6.84
C MET A 1 18.85 7.59 6.40
N ALA A 2 18.02 6.80 5.72
CA ALA A 2 18.45 5.49 5.22
C ALA A 2 19.51 5.68 4.13
N GLU A 3 20.56 4.86 4.13
CA GLU A 3 21.63 4.90 3.13
C GLU A 3 21.45 3.78 2.10
N VAL A 4 21.60 4.11 0.82
CA VAL A 4 21.63 3.11 -0.26
C VAL A 4 23.09 2.76 -0.52
N THR A 5 23.48 1.55 -0.12
CA THR A 5 24.88 1.14 -0.08
C THR A 5 25.43 0.58 -1.39
N GLU A 6 24.59 0.20 -2.36
CA GLU A 6 25.06 -0.45 -3.60
C GLU A 6 24.34 0.00 -4.88
N LYS A 7 25.14 0.45 -5.87
CA LYS A 7 24.70 0.93 -7.19
C LYS A 7 23.91 -0.10 -8.04
N ASN A 8 24.03 -1.40 -7.73
CA ASN A 8 23.49 -2.49 -8.56
C ASN A 8 22.08 -2.98 -8.18
N LYS A 9 21.43 -2.39 -7.17
CA LYS A 9 20.20 -2.96 -6.59
C LYS A 9 18.94 -2.10 -6.68
N ILE A 10 19.03 -0.86 -7.17
CA ILE A 10 17.83 -0.06 -7.46
C ILE A 10 17.21 -0.51 -8.78
N LYS A 11 16.01 -1.09 -8.73
CA LYS A 11 15.17 -1.33 -9.90
C LYS A 11 13.93 -0.46 -9.81
N ILE A 12 13.73 0.41 -10.80
CA ILE A 12 12.53 1.23 -10.89
C ILE A 12 11.54 0.59 -11.86
N SER A 13 10.31 0.38 -11.39
CA SER A 13 9.20 -0.08 -12.22
C SER A 13 8.21 1.06 -12.42
N PHE A 14 8.16 1.59 -13.64
CA PHE A 14 7.17 2.59 -14.05
C PHE A 14 5.80 1.93 -14.20
N ILE A 15 4.76 2.56 -13.65
CA ILE A 15 3.38 2.04 -13.70
C ILE A 15 2.81 2.11 -15.12
N ALA A 16 3.37 2.97 -15.98
CA ALA A 16 2.96 3.15 -17.36
C ALA A 16 3.71 2.20 -18.33
N ARG A 17 3.81 0.90 -18.04
CA ARG A 17 4.08 -0.05 -19.13
C ARG A 17 2.74 -0.40 -19.76
N SER A 18 2.62 -0.21 -21.08
CA SER A 18 1.38 -0.52 -21.78
C SER A 18 0.98 -1.97 -21.50
N LYS A 19 -0.32 -2.19 -21.29
CA LYS A 19 -0.86 -3.52 -20.95
C LYS A 19 -1.05 -4.40 -22.20
N GLY A 20 -0.82 -3.88 -23.40
CA GLY A 20 -1.04 -4.55 -24.68
C GLY A 20 0.25 -4.78 -25.48
N ASN A 21 0.06 -5.05 -26.78
CA ASN A 21 1.14 -5.29 -27.73
C ASN A 21 1.67 -3.98 -28.36
N GLU A 22 1.43 -2.83 -27.73
CA GLU A 22 1.80 -1.53 -28.31
C GLU A 22 3.33 -1.39 -28.36
N SER A 23 3.86 -0.91 -29.49
CA SER A 23 5.30 -0.70 -29.65
C SER A 23 5.75 0.52 -28.84
N LEU A 24 6.85 0.40 -28.08
CA LEU A 24 7.48 1.54 -27.41
C LEU A 24 7.85 2.64 -28.42
N GLU A 25 8.28 2.26 -29.63
CA GLU A 25 8.62 3.20 -30.70
C GLU A 25 7.37 3.97 -31.19
N SER A 26 6.21 3.32 -31.21
CA SER A 26 4.92 3.95 -31.53
C SER A 26 4.60 5.02 -30.48
N ILE A 27 4.71 4.67 -29.20
CA ILE A 27 4.46 5.58 -28.08
C ILE A 27 5.43 6.77 -28.09
N GLN A 28 6.71 6.55 -28.39
CA GLN A 28 7.71 7.62 -28.51
C GLN A 28 7.35 8.59 -29.65
N TRP A 29 7.00 8.05 -30.82
CA TRP A 29 6.58 8.88 -31.96
C TRP A 29 5.33 9.69 -31.65
N LEU A 30 4.33 9.10 -31.01
CA LEU A 30 3.08 9.78 -30.66
C LEU A 30 3.32 10.87 -29.61
N ASN A 31 4.16 10.63 -28.60
CA ASN A 31 4.55 11.64 -27.63
C ASN A 31 5.28 12.83 -28.30
N PHE A 32 6.26 12.54 -29.16
CA PHE A 32 6.96 13.56 -29.93
C PHE A 32 6.02 14.35 -30.85
N THR A 33 5.13 13.65 -31.55
CA THR A 33 4.16 14.26 -32.47
C THR A 33 3.14 15.11 -31.73
N SER A 34 2.69 14.67 -30.56
CA SER A 34 1.81 15.43 -29.66
C SER A 34 2.45 16.77 -29.27
N LYS A 35 3.71 16.75 -28.81
CA LYS A 35 4.49 17.97 -28.52
C LYS A 35 4.64 18.87 -29.75
N LYS A 36 5.07 18.30 -30.88
CA LYS A 36 5.34 19.04 -32.13
C LYS A 36 4.10 19.73 -32.69
N LEU A 37 2.94 19.09 -32.59
CA LEU A 37 1.67 19.64 -33.08
C LEU A 37 0.95 20.50 -32.03
N GLY A 38 1.35 20.46 -30.76
CA GLY A 38 0.64 21.13 -29.66
C GLY A 38 -0.75 20.56 -29.40
N VAL A 39 -0.97 19.27 -29.69
CA VAL A 39 -2.28 18.60 -29.53
C VAL A 39 -2.14 17.40 -28.60
N HIS A 40 -3.13 17.17 -27.75
CA HIS A 40 -3.16 15.99 -26.89
C HIS A 40 -3.54 14.76 -27.73
N ILE A 41 -2.61 13.81 -27.86
CA ILE A 41 -2.86 12.53 -28.55
C ILE A 41 -3.10 11.45 -27.51
N THR A 42 -4.25 10.80 -27.58
CA THR A 42 -4.61 9.63 -26.78
C THR A 42 -4.04 8.37 -27.42
N HIS A 43 -3.31 7.55 -26.67
CA HIS A 43 -2.65 6.31 -27.10
C HIS A 43 -2.53 5.33 -25.93
N GLY A 44 -2.03 4.11 -26.18
CA GLY A 44 -1.99 3.01 -25.19
C GLY A 44 -1.22 3.26 -23.88
N LEU A 45 -0.48 4.38 -23.77
CA LEU A 45 0.22 4.77 -22.54
C LEU A 45 -0.62 5.70 -21.65
N ASN A 46 -1.45 6.57 -22.24
CA ASN A 46 -2.19 7.63 -21.56
C ASN A 46 -3.71 7.50 -21.71
N GLY A 47 -4.20 6.43 -22.35
CA GLY A 47 -5.62 6.15 -22.52
C GLY A 47 -5.87 4.82 -23.24
N GLN A 48 -7.11 4.58 -23.63
CA GLN A 48 -7.46 3.43 -24.48
C GLN A 48 -7.34 3.82 -25.95
N GLU A 49 -6.78 2.91 -26.76
CA GLU A 49 -6.73 3.06 -28.22
C GLU A 49 -8.14 3.25 -28.79
N LYS A 50 -8.30 4.27 -29.66
CA LYS A 50 -9.59 4.56 -30.28
C LYS A 50 -9.88 3.52 -31.37
N MET A 51 -11.11 3.00 -31.36
CA MET A 51 -11.65 2.20 -32.45
C MET A 51 -12.47 3.10 -33.40
N VAL A 52 -12.24 2.94 -34.71
CA VAL A 52 -12.88 3.76 -35.74
C VAL A 52 -13.87 2.96 -36.55
N GLY A 53 -15.09 3.50 -36.66
CA GLY A 53 -16.17 3.03 -37.53
C GLY A 53 -16.70 1.64 -37.17
N THR A 54 -17.59 1.12 -38.01
CA THR A 54 -18.26 -0.19 -37.83
C THR A 54 -17.31 -1.38 -37.93
N ARG A 55 -16.13 -1.20 -38.54
CA ARG A 55 -15.08 -2.22 -38.60
C ARG A 55 -14.21 -2.29 -37.36
N ASN A 56 -14.36 -1.36 -36.41
CA ASN A 56 -13.61 -1.29 -35.15
C ASN A 56 -12.09 -1.39 -35.34
N TYR A 57 -11.55 -0.71 -36.36
CA TYR A 57 -10.09 -0.66 -36.53
C TYR A 57 -9.48 0.17 -35.42
N ARG A 58 -8.52 -0.41 -34.69
CA ARG A 58 -7.74 0.28 -33.66
C ARG A 58 -6.67 1.17 -34.30
N LEU A 59 -6.51 2.36 -33.74
CA LEU A 59 -5.45 3.31 -34.03
C LEU A 59 -4.40 3.27 -32.91
N ASP A 60 -3.13 3.45 -33.27
CA ASP A 60 -2.06 3.64 -32.28
C ASP A 60 -2.27 4.94 -31.47
N GLY A 61 -2.73 6.00 -32.15
CA GLY A 61 -3.02 7.29 -31.52
C GLY A 61 -4.22 8.01 -32.13
N TYR A 62 -4.90 8.83 -31.33
CA TYR A 62 -6.07 9.61 -31.74
C TYR A 62 -6.11 10.98 -31.06
N ALA A 63 -6.46 12.02 -31.81
CA ALA A 63 -6.67 13.37 -31.27
C ALA A 63 -7.92 14.01 -31.87
N GLU A 64 -8.53 14.90 -31.11
CA GLU A 64 -9.60 15.79 -31.54
C GLU A 64 -9.13 17.23 -31.37
N VAL A 65 -9.27 18.05 -32.42
CA VAL A 65 -8.83 19.45 -32.41
C VAL A 65 -9.98 20.31 -32.85
N THR A 66 -10.30 21.34 -32.09
CA THR A 66 -11.31 22.32 -32.48
C THR A 66 -10.69 23.34 -33.44
N ASP A 67 -11.29 23.50 -34.61
CA ASP A 67 -10.86 24.50 -35.58
C ASP A 67 -11.35 25.91 -35.21
N GLN A 68 -10.94 26.91 -36.00
CA GLN A 68 -11.33 28.31 -35.79
C GLN A 68 -12.84 28.56 -35.95
N SER A 69 -13.56 27.64 -36.60
CA SER A 69 -15.02 27.70 -36.77
C SER A 69 -15.80 27.06 -35.62
N GLY A 70 -15.10 26.43 -34.66
CA GLY A 70 -15.70 25.67 -33.57
C GLY A 70 -16.04 24.21 -33.94
N SER A 71 -15.65 23.75 -35.13
CA SER A 71 -15.86 22.37 -35.57
C SER A 71 -14.76 21.46 -35.03
N ILE A 72 -15.13 20.25 -34.60
CA ILE A 72 -14.18 19.25 -34.09
C ILE A 72 -13.62 18.44 -35.27
N LEU A 73 -12.29 18.46 -35.42
CA LEU A 73 -11.55 17.68 -36.39
C LEU A 73 -10.94 16.45 -35.74
N SER A 74 -11.23 15.28 -36.29
CA SER A 74 -10.68 13.98 -35.88
C SER A 74 -9.36 13.67 -36.61
N ILE A 75 -8.32 13.34 -35.84
CA ILE A 75 -7.00 13.00 -36.37
C ILE A 75 -6.60 11.62 -35.85
N GLY A 76 -6.44 10.66 -36.77
CA GLY A 76 -5.89 9.34 -36.46
C GLY A 76 -4.41 9.22 -36.79
N PHE A 77 -3.68 8.49 -35.93
CA PHE A 77 -2.25 8.26 -36.04
C PHE A 77 -1.95 6.76 -36.02
N ASP A 78 -1.07 6.34 -36.93
CA ASP A 78 -0.75 4.93 -37.14
C ASP A 78 0.76 4.73 -37.30
N TYR A 79 1.35 3.95 -36.41
CA TYR A 79 2.77 3.60 -36.44
C TYR A 79 2.97 2.32 -37.23
N ARG A 80 3.70 2.41 -38.34
CA ARG A 80 3.85 1.31 -39.29
C ARG A 80 5.20 0.63 -39.09
N GLY A 81 5.22 -0.39 -38.22
CA GLY A 81 6.37 -1.28 -38.07
C GLY A 81 6.71 -1.98 -39.39
N CYS A 82 7.92 -1.76 -39.94
CA CYS A 82 8.30 -2.25 -41.28
C CYS A 82 8.37 -3.79 -41.35
N ARG A 83 8.47 -4.47 -40.21
CA ARG A 83 8.37 -5.93 -40.10
C ARG A 83 6.94 -6.46 -40.32
N TRP A 84 5.94 -5.69 -39.93
CA TRP A 84 4.52 -6.08 -39.87
C TRP A 84 3.66 -5.44 -40.97
N HIS A 85 4.17 -4.38 -41.61
CA HIS A 85 3.46 -3.63 -42.64
C HIS A 85 4.33 -3.36 -43.87
N PRO A 86 3.72 -3.26 -45.07
CA PRO A 86 4.40 -2.84 -46.30
C PRO A 86 5.19 -1.55 -46.11
N CYS A 87 6.50 -1.60 -46.39
CA CYS A 87 7.37 -0.44 -46.32
C CYS A 87 7.65 0.10 -47.74
N PRO A 88 7.23 1.34 -48.06
CA PRO A 88 7.45 1.93 -49.39
C PRO A 88 8.90 2.42 -49.59
N PHE A 89 9.74 2.39 -48.56
CA PHE A 89 11.09 2.99 -48.56
C PHE A 89 12.21 1.99 -48.85
N ASN A 90 11.88 0.76 -49.26
CA ASN A 90 12.85 -0.29 -49.56
C ASN A 90 13.90 -0.48 -48.44
N CYS A 91 13.45 -0.46 -47.17
CA CYS A 91 14.33 -0.62 -46.03
C CYS A 91 14.79 -2.08 -45.89
N ALA A 92 15.94 -2.30 -45.24
CA ALA A 92 16.52 -3.64 -45.07
C ALA A 92 15.75 -4.57 -44.10
N THR A 93 14.64 -4.10 -43.50
CA THR A 93 13.85 -4.88 -42.55
C THR A 93 13.12 -6.03 -43.26
N LYS A 94 13.42 -7.28 -42.88
CA LYS A 94 12.66 -8.44 -43.36
C LYS A 94 11.23 -8.41 -42.84
N GLN A 95 10.27 -8.47 -43.76
CA GLN A 95 8.85 -8.60 -43.44
C GLN A 95 8.51 -10.04 -43.09
N ILE A 96 7.47 -10.21 -42.26
CA ILE A 96 6.92 -11.54 -41.99
C ILE A 96 6.05 -12.04 -43.15
N GLU A 97 5.91 -13.36 -43.25
CA GLU A 97 5.15 -13.99 -44.35
C GLU A 97 3.65 -13.69 -44.32
N SER A 98 3.09 -13.35 -43.16
CA SER A 98 1.65 -13.09 -43.00
C SER A 98 1.22 -11.67 -43.40
N VAL A 99 2.11 -10.82 -43.91
CA VAL A 99 1.76 -9.47 -44.36
C VAL A 99 0.88 -9.55 -45.60
N CYS A 100 -0.32 -8.99 -45.51
CA CYS A 100 -1.27 -8.92 -46.62
C CYS A 100 -1.44 -7.47 -47.09
N GLU A 101 -0.76 -7.11 -48.18
CA GLU A 101 -0.83 -5.74 -48.74
C GLU A 101 -2.25 -5.28 -49.05
N LYS A 102 -3.10 -6.20 -49.55
CA LYS A 102 -4.49 -5.88 -49.90
C LYS A 102 -5.28 -5.44 -48.67
N LYS A 103 -5.20 -6.21 -47.58
CA LYS A 103 -5.88 -5.89 -46.31
C LYS A 103 -5.36 -4.59 -45.71
N ASP A 104 -4.06 -4.34 -45.84
CA ASP A 104 -3.42 -3.13 -45.34
C ASP A 104 -3.93 -1.88 -46.07
N LYS A 105 -3.96 -1.94 -47.42
CA LYS A 105 -4.51 -0.89 -48.28
C LYS A 105 -5.99 -0.64 -48.00
N GLU A 106 -6.78 -1.70 -47.82
CA GLU A 106 -8.21 -1.60 -47.46
C GLU A 106 -8.41 -0.91 -46.10
N ARG A 107 -7.59 -1.23 -45.09
CA ARG A 107 -7.64 -0.58 -43.77
C ARG A 107 -7.31 0.91 -43.88
N ILE A 108 -6.23 1.25 -44.59
CA ILE A 108 -5.81 2.66 -44.79
C ILE A 108 -6.91 3.45 -45.48
N ALA A 109 -7.45 2.93 -46.58
CA ALA A 109 -8.53 3.59 -47.32
C ALA A 109 -9.80 3.77 -46.47
N TYR A 110 -10.12 2.79 -45.62
CA TYR A 110 -11.21 2.91 -44.67
C TYR A 110 -10.98 4.05 -43.67
N LEU A 111 -9.80 4.10 -43.04
CA LEU A 111 -9.50 5.12 -42.03
C LEU A 111 -9.46 6.52 -42.61
N GLN A 112 -8.87 6.70 -43.80
CA GLN A 112 -8.87 7.98 -44.52
C GLN A 112 -10.27 8.49 -44.87
N LYS A 113 -11.25 7.59 -44.99
CA LYS A 113 -12.65 7.96 -45.26
C LYS A 113 -13.42 8.35 -43.99
N HIS A 114 -13.02 7.85 -42.82
CA HIS A 114 -13.76 7.99 -41.56
C HIS A 114 -13.11 8.97 -40.58
N LEU A 115 -11.98 9.58 -40.95
CA LEU A 115 -11.26 10.56 -40.15
C LEU A 115 -10.99 11.79 -41.02
N ASP A 116 -11.00 12.98 -40.41
CA ASP A 116 -10.71 14.23 -41.11
C ASP A 116 -9.24 14.29 -41.53
N GLN A 117 -8.36 13.75 -40.69
CA GLN A 117 -6.95 13.54 -41.00
C GLN A 117 -6.48 12.16 -40.55
N TYR A 118 -5.66 11.53 -41.38
CA TYR A 118 -5.02 10.26 -41.07
C TYR A 118 -3.54 10.33 -41.38
N LYS A 119 -2.72 10.24 -40.32
CA LYS A 119 -1.26 10.39 -40.37
C LYS A 119 -0.60 9.06 -40.05
N THR A 120 0.43 8.72 -40.82
CA THR A 120 1.17 7.47 -40.62
C THR A 120 2.67 7.73 -40.68
N ILE A 121 3.45 7.00 -39.90
CA ILE A 121 4.90 6.98 -40.02
C ILE A 121 5.39 5.53 -40.18
N GLN A 122 6.44 5.34 -40.98
CA GLN A 122 7.11 4.04 -41.08
C GLN A 122 8.22 3.95 -40.04
N SER A 123 8.40 2.78 -39.42
CA SER A 123 9.40 2.60 -38.35
C SER A 123 10.81 3.03 -38.76
N CYS A 124 11.24 2.74 -39.99
CA CYS A 124 12.55 3.16 -40.48
C CYS A 124 12.70 4.69 -40.55
N ARG A 125 11.64 5.42 -40.91
CA ARG A 125 11.63 6.88 -40.93
C ARG A 125 11.62 7.47 -39.54
N TRP A 126 10.81 6.90 -38.64
CA TRP A 126 10.83 7.31 -37.24
C TRP A 126 12.23 7.16 -36.63
N MET A 127 12.92 6.04 -36.90
CA MET A 127 14.28 5.83 -36.39
C MET A 127 15.31 6.80 -36.99
N GLU A 128 15.13 7.26 -38.23
CA GLU A 128 15.95 8.31 -38.83
C GLU A 128 15.68 9.67 -38.15
N GLU A 129 14.41 10.05 -38.00
CA GLU A 129 14.01 11.29 -37.33
C GLU A 129 14.45 11.30 -35.86
N ARG A 130 14.29 10.18 -35.14
CA ARG A 130 14.66 10.02 -33.73
C ARG A 130 16.12 10.34 -33.46
N LYS A 131 17.03 9.96 -34.38
CA LYS A 131 18.47 10.25 -34.27
C LYS A 131 18.80 11.75 -34.34
N THR A 132 17.93 12.53 -34.95
CA THR A 132 18.12 14.00 -35.08
C THR A 132 17.47 14.79 -33.95
N ILE A 133 16.69 14.12 -33.09
CA ILE A 133 15.96 14.75 -31.98
C ILE A 133 16.82 14.69 -30.71
N ASP A 134 17.16 15.87 -30.19
CA ASP A 134 17.88 16.04 -28.90
C ASP A 134 16.92 16.12 -27.69
N ASP A 135 15.61 16.04 -27.92
CA ASP A 135 14.60 15.97 -26.85
C ASP A 135 14.55 14.56 -26.24
N GLU A 136 15.13 14.42 -25.05
CA GLU A 136 15.06 13.22 -24.22
C GLU A 136 13.89 13.23 -23.23
N GLU A 137 13.03 14.25 -23.22
CA GLU A 137 11.97 14.38 -22.24
C GLU A 137 10.74 13.53 -22.61
N GLY A 138 10.42 12.57 -21.73
CA GLY A 138 9.13 11.87 -21.73
C GLY A 138 8.00 12.68 -21.06
N PRO A 139 6.78 12.13 -21.01
CA PRO A 139 5.69 12.70 -20.21
C PRO A 139 6.01 12.63 -18.71
N GLU A 140 5.35 13.48 -17.91
CA GLU A 140 5.61 13.62 -16.46
C GLU A 140 5.57 12.29 -15.69
N PHE A 141 4.65 11.39 -16.04
CA PHE A 141 4.51 10.08 -15.40
C PHE A 141 5.50 9.02 -15.93
N TYR A 142 6.17 9.27 -17.07
CA TYR A 142 7.25 8.41 -17.58
C TYR A 142 8.37 9.24 -18.26
N PRO A 143 9.20 9.95 -17.49
CA PRO A 143 10.16 10.92 -18.04
C PRO A 143 11.26 10.30 -18.90
N PHE A 144 11.52 9.00 -18.74
CA PHE A 144 12.53 8.29 -19.53
C PHE A 144 12.00 7.68 -20.83
N LEU A 145 10.76 7.97 -21.24
CA LEU A 145 10.17 7.41 -22.46
C LEU A 145 11.08 7.59 -23.69
N MET A 146 11.73 8.74 -23.79
CA MET A 146 12.58 9.08 -24.94
C MET A 146 14.05 8.67 -24.72
N LYS A 147 14.48 8.24 -23.53
CA LYS A 147 15.87 7.85 -23.28
C LYS A 147 16.16 6.44 -23.78
N ASP A 148 17.24 6.29 -24.55
CA ASP A 148 17.71 4.98 -25.03
C ASP A 148 18.35 4.15 -23.90
N LYS A 149 19.00 4.83 -22.94
CA LYS A 149 19.64 4.24 -21.78
C LYS A 149 19.32 5.07 -20.55
N ILE A 150 18.93 4.40 -19.48
CA ILE A 150 18.65 5.04 -18.19
C ILE A 150 19.81 4.70 -17.26
N ALA A 151 20.56 5.72 -16.84
CA ALA A 151 21.67 5.54 -15.90
C ALA A 151 21.16 5.52 -14.44
N TYR A 152 22.01 5.06 -13.52
CA TYR A 152 21.69 5.04 -12.09
C TYR A 152 21.46 6.45 -11.55
N GLU A 153 22.28 7.40 -12.00
CA GLU A 153 22.20 8.81 -11.62
C GLU A 153 20.89 9.46 -12.06
N ASP A 154 20.35 9.04 -13.22
CA ASP A 154 19.01 9.44 -13.68
C ASP A 154 17.92 8.93 -12.73
N LEU A 155 18.02 7.66 -12.29
CA LEU A 155 17.06 7.05 -11.36
C LEU A 155 17.12 7.70 -9.98
N LEU A 156 18.30 8.10 -9.52
CA LEU A 156 18.44 8.82 -8.25
C LEU A 156 17.89 10.24 -8.35
N SER A 157 18.22 10.99 -9.40
CA SER A 157 17.79 12.39 -9.54
C SER A 157 16.26 12.49 -9.58
N ILE A 158 15.59 11.65 -10.36
CA ILE A 158 14.12 11.67 -10.46
C ILE A 158 13.43 11.33 -9.13
N VAL A 159 14.01 10.43 -8.33
CA VAL A 159 13.50 10.08 -7.00
C VAL A 159 13.70 11.24 -6.02
N MET A 160 14.90 11.83 -6.01
CA MET A 160 15.23 12.95 -5.12
C MET A 160 14.45 14.22 -5.46
N GLU A 161 14.21 14.47 -6.75
CA GLU A 161 13.42 15.58 -7.27
C GLU A 161 11.90 15.35 -7.18
N LYS A 162 11.46 14.17 -6.72
CA LYS A 162 10.04 13.77 -6.60
C LYS A 162 9.29 13.81 -7.93
N LYS A 163 9.98 13.58 -9.06
CA LYS A 163 9.41 13.53 -10.42
C LYS A 163 9.07 12.10 -10.87
N PHE A 164 9.08 11.15 -9.94
CA PHE A 164 8.87 9.73 -10.21
C PHE A 164 7.50 9.25 -9.73
N PHE A 165 6.78 8.52 -10.59
CA PHE A 165 5.56 7.81 -10.24
C PHE A 165 5.68 6.30 -10.53
N GLY A 166 5.84 5.49 -9.47
CA GLY A 166 5.95 4.05 -9.58
C GLY A 166 6.51 3.37 -8.34
N PHE A 167 7.10 2.18 -8.54
CA PHE A 167 7.77 1.45 -7.47
C PHE A 167 9.28 1.52 -7.61
N VAL A 168 9.96 1.80 -6.50
CA VAL A 168 11.40 1.62 -6.37
C VAL A 168 11.62 0.34 -5.59
N HIS A 169 12.33 -0.60 -6.18
CA HIS A 169 12.85 -1.77 -5.51
C HIS A 169 14.30 -1.49 -5.15
N CYS A 170 14.58 -1.30 -3.87
CA CYS A 170 15.91 -1.05 -3.34
C CYS A 170 16.05 -1.68 -1.95
N ASP A 171 17.29 -2.01 -1.58
CA ASP A 171 17.63 -2.38 -0.21
C ASP A 171 17.58 -1.11 0.65
N VAL A 172 17.00 -1.22 1.85
CA VAL A 172 16.87 -0.07 2.76
C VAL A 172 17.60 -0.38 4.05
N THR A 173 18.68 0.34 4.32
CA THR A 173 19.42 0.22 5.58
C THR A 173 19.18 1.43 6.47
N SER A 174 18.97 1.21 7.76
CA SER A 174 18.92 2.29 8.76
C SER A 174 20.27 2.36 9.48
N PRO A 175 20.84 3.55 9.71
CA PRO A 175 22.07 3.68 10.50
C PRO A 175 21.92 3.04 11.89
N GLN A 176 22.92 2.30 12.34
CA GLN A 176 22.86 1.53 13.59
C GLN A 176 22.55 2.41 14.81
N GLU A 177 23.13 3.61 14.87
CA GLU A 177 22.86 4.59 15.93
C GLU A 177 21.36 4.96 16.02
N ILE A 178 20.69 5.09 14.88
CA ILE A 178 19.26 5.41 14.83
C ILE A 178 18.43 4.21 15.29
N ILE A 179 18.85 2.99 14.94
CA ILE A 179 18.21 1.77 15.43
C ILE A 179 18.35 1.70 16.94
N ASP A 180 19.57 1.84 17.47
CA ASP A 180 19.84 1.71 18.91
C ASP A 180 19.10 2.78 19.73
N LYS A 181 19.09 4.04 19.26
CA LYS A 181 18.30 5.14 19.87
C LYS A 181 16.80 4.80 19.94
N ASN A 182 16.28 4.10 18.93
CA ASN A 182 14.85 3.86 18.79
C ASN A 182 14.42 2.44 19.20
N LYS A 183 15.35 1.51 19.46
CA LYS A 183 15.07 0.11 19.81
C LYS A 183 14.28 -0.01 21.11
N ALA A 184 14.58 0.86 22.08
CA ALA A 184 13.82 0.98 23.34
C ALA A 184 12.48 1.71 23.16
N THR A 185 12.41 2.63 22.21
CA THR A 185 11.35 3.63 22.06
C THR A 185 10.26 3.19 21.08
N VAL A 186 10.62 2.38 20.08
CA VAL A 186 9.74 1.94 18.99
C VAL A 186 9.48 0.45 19.16
N LYS A 187 8.44 0.12 19.94
CA LYS A 187 7.92 -1.25 20.05
C LYS A 187 7.16 -1.71 18.78
N LEU A 188 7.46 -1.16 17.60
CA LEU A 188 6.74 -1.35 16.34
C LEU A 188 7.68 -1.90 15.26
N PRO A 189 7.35 -3.02 14.60
CA PRO A 189 8.10 -3.51 13.45
C PRO A 189 7.92 -2.57 12.23
N PRO A 190 9.01 -2.12 11.58
CA PRO A 190 8.95 -1.04 10.60
C PRO A 190 8.56 -1.45 9.16
N ILE A 191 8.76 -2.70 8.72
CA ILE A 191 8.67 -3.05 7.28
C ILE A 191 7.91 -4.37 7.04
N PHE A 192 7.31 -4.55 5.86
CA PHE A 192 6.81 -5.84 5.37
C PHE A 192 7.70 -6.36 4.22
N SER A 193 8.04 -7.65 4.17
CA SER A 193 8.83 -8.28 3.10
C SER A 193 8.24 -9.62 2.65
N LYS A 194 8.46 -9.99 1.38
CA LYS A 194 8.05 -11.28 0.80
C LYS A 194 9.14 -12.33 1.01
N THR A 195 8.79 -13.45 1.61
CA THR A 195 9.75 -14.53 1.93
C THR A 195 9.34 -15.83 1.27
N ARG A 196 10.31 -16.54 0.68
CA ARG A 196 10.13 -17.85 0.04
C ARG A 196 10.33 -18.96 1.08
N ILE A 197 9.23 -19.55 1.52
CA ILE A 197 9.19 -20.64 2.50
C ILE A 197 9.41 -21.98 1.79
N THR A 198 10.37 -22.78 2.26
CA THR A 198 10.66 -24.14 1.77
C THR A 198 10.02 -25.20 2.67
N GLU A 199 10.12 -26.49 2.33
CA GLU A 199 9.48 -27.56 3.12
C GLU A 199 10.16 -27.79 4.47
N ASN A 200 11.49 -27.83 4.44
CA ASN A 200 12.40 -27.99 5.58
C ASN A 200 12.20 -26.89 6.62
N MET A 201 11.69 -25.76 6.14
CA MET A 201 11.42 -24.57 6.89
C MET A 201 10.20 -24.78 7.81
N VAL A 202 9.16 -25.51 7.42
CA VAL A 202 7.95 -25.66 8.26
C VAL A 202 8.09 -26.87 9.20
N PRO A 203 7.78 -26.80 10.51
CA PRO A 203 7.76 -27.99 11.39
C PRO A 203 6.74 -29.01 10.91
N GLU A 204 7.05 -30.30 11.06
CA GLU A 204 6.35 -31.40 10.38
C GLU A 204 4.85 -31.43 10.68
N GLU A 205 4.45 -31.13 11.92
CA GLU A 205 3.06 -31.02 12.35
C GLU A 205 2.26 -29.90 11.65
N TYR A 206 2.93 -28.92 11.06
CA TYR A 206 2.33 -27.77 10.36
C TYR A 206 2.50 -27.82 8.84
N ARG A 207 3.26 -28.78 8.28
CA ARG A 207 3.53 -28.89 6.83
C ARG A 207 2.27 -29.18 6.01
N GLY A 208 1.35 -29.98 6.55
CA GLY A 208 0.10 -30.35 5.87
C GLY A 208 0.33 -30.85 4.43
N LYS A 209 -0.47 -30.39 3.45
CA LYS A 209 -0.30 -30.69 2.02
C LYS A 209 0.28 -29.50 1.22
N THR A 210 0.99 -28.60 1.89
CA THR A 210 1.49 -27.37 1.26
C THR A 210 2.54 -27.71 0.22
N LYS A 211 2.38 -27.22 -1.02
CA LYS A 211 3.44 -27.32 -2.03
C LYS A 211 4.50 -26.27 -1.73
N PHE A 212 5.68 -26.74 -1.35
CA PHE A 212 6.84 -25.90 -1.16
C PHE A 212 7.69 -25.85 -2.45
N PRO A 213 8.37 -24.72 -2.71
CA PRO A 213 8.36 -23.50 -1.91
C PRO A 213 7.14 -22.59 -2.17
N THR A 214 6.73 -21.79 -1.18
CA THR A 214 5.64 -20.81 -1.27
C THR A 214 6.07 -19.43 -0.79
N GLU A 215 5.56 -18.36 -1.39
CA GLU A 215 5.85 -16.98 -0.96
C GLU A 215 4.78 -16.44 0.00
N VAL A 216 5.20 -15.76 1.07
CA VAL A 216 4.33 -15.11 2.07
C VAL A 216 4.85 -13.72 2.45
N ASN A 217 3.94 -12.80 2.82
CA ASN A 217 4.28 -11.47 3.32
C ASN A 217 4.55 -11.50 4.84
N THR A 218 5.69 -10.99 5.27
CA THR A 218 6.27 -11.02 6.63
C THR A 218 6.43 -9.60 7.17
N LEU A 219 6.13 -9.25 8.43
CA LEU A 219 6.75 -8.02 8.97
C LEU A 219 8.20 -8.31 9.28
N ILE A 220 9.10 -7.36 9.09
CA ILE A 220 10.53 -7.48 9.38
C ILE A 220 11.02 -6.23 10.12
N TYR A 221 11.81 -6.44 11.16
CA TYR A 221 12.74 -5.51 11.78
C TYR A 221 14.11 -5.75 11.10
N ASN A 222 14.63 -4.72 10.42
CA ASN A 222 15.99 -4.72 9.89
C ASN A 222 16.34 -5.83 8.87
N GLU A 223 15.47 -6.09 7.87
CA GLU A 223 15.65 -7.12 6.83
C GLU A 223 15.90 -8.57 7.33
N THR A 224 15.94 -8.81 8.64
CA THR A 224 16.41 -10.07 9.24
C THR A 224 15.46 -10.65 10.30
N GLU A 225 14.70 -9.84 11.04
CA GLU A 225 13.88 -10.36 12.16
C GLU A 225 12.38 -10.13 11.94
N GLY A 226 11.63 -11.22 11.69
CA GLY A 226 10.23 -11.11 11.31
C GLY A 226 9.25 -11.05 12.49
N LEU A 227 8.19 -10.24 12.40
CA LEU A 227 7.01 -10.27 13.29
C LEU A 227 5.78 -10.66 12.44
N TYR A 228 4.88 -11.49 12.95
CA TYR A 228 3.63 -11.81 12.27
C TYR A 228 2.42 -11.78 13.21
N THR A 229 1.27 -11.40 12.64
CA THR A 229 -0.06 -11.73 13.17
C THR A 229 -0.75 -12.60 12.12
N SER A 230 -0.86 -13.91 12.34
CA SER A 230 -1.55 -14.80 11.41
C SER A 230 -3.06 -14.79 11.67
N GLU A 231 -3.86 -14.39 10.69
CA GLU A 231 -5.21 -14.97 10.57
C GLU A 231 -5.06 -16.38 9.95
N GLN A 232 -5.36 -17.40 10.75
CA GLN A 232 -5.28 -18.82 10.43
C GLN A 232 -6.23 -19.30 9.30
N ARG A 233 -6.98 -18.40 8.66
CA ARG A 233 -8.05 -18.76 7.71
C ARG A 233 -7.54 -19.27 6.36
N GLY A 234 -6.37 -18.84 5.90
CA GLY A 234 -5.92 -19.06 4.52
C GLY A 234 -5.33 -20.44 4.18
N LEU A 235 -5.06 -21.30 5.17
CA LEU A 235 -4.36 -22.58 4.97
C LEU A 235 -5.29 -23.75 4.58
N LYS A 236 -6.55 -23.76 5.06
CA LYS A 236 -7.54 -24.79 4.69
C LYS A 236 -8.00 -24.68 3.23
N GLU A 237 -8.09 -23.46 2.69
CA GLU A 237 -8.61 -23.20 1.33
C GLU A 237 -7.68 -23.71 0.21
N ARG A 238 -6.38 -23.84 0.47
CA ARG A 238 -5.38 -24.19 -0.56
C ARG A 238 -5.31 -25.69 -0.91
N GLN A 239 -5.99 -26.56 -0.16
CA GLN A 239 -5.95 -28.02 -0.39
C GLN A 239 -6.89 -28.51 -1.50
N LEU A 240 -7.83 -27.68 -1.97
CA LEU A 240 -8.94 -28.10 -2.84
C LEU A 240 -8.84 -27.55 -4.28
N GLY A 241 -7.68 -27.02 -4.66
CA GLY A 241 -7.39 -26.43 -5.96
C GLY A 241 -7.37 -24.89 -5.92
N PRO A 242 -6.65 -24.22 -6.85
CA PRO A 242 -6.42 -22.76 -6.80
C PRO A 242 -7.69 -21.92 -6.93
N TYR A 243 -8.78 -22.53 -7.40
CA TYR A 243 -10.08 -21.91 -7.54
C TYR A 243 -11.08 -22.32 -6.47
N HIS A 244 -10.74 -23.17 -5.50
CA HIS A 244 -11.71 -23.63 -4.51
C HIS A 244 -11.72 -22.70 -3.28
N ILE A 245 -12.89 -22.19 -2.89
CA ILE A 245 -13.06 -21.39 -1.66
C ILE A 245 -13.62 -22.28 -0.55
N ARG A 246 -14.69 -23.02 -0.82
CA ARG A 246 -15.30 -23.96 0.13
C ARG A 246 -16.20 -24.96 -0.59
N SER A 247 -16.37 -26.14 0.01
CA SER A 247 -17.43 -27.08 -0.31
C SER A 247 -18.25 -27.41 0.92
N GLU A 248 -19.57 -27.40 0.79
CA GLU A 248 -20.49 -27.82 1.85
C GLU A 248 -21.54 -28.79 1.28
N ASN A 249 -21.87 -29.82 2.05
CA ASN A 249 -23.00 -30.69 1.72
C ASN A 249 -24.31 -29.89 1.77
N MET A 250 -25.15 -30.04 0.76
CA MET A 250 -26.47 -29.47 0.72
C MET A 250 -27.48 -30.46 1.33
N SER A 251 -28.34 -29.96 2.22
CA SER A 251 -29.54 -30.68 2.63
C SER A 251 -30.61 -30.46 1.57
N THR A 252 -30.99 -31.51 0.86
CA THR A 252 -32.10 -31.53 -0.11
C THR A 252 -33.28 -32.30 0.47
N GLU A 253 -34.50 -31.99 0.05
CA GLU A 253 -35.72 -32.74 0.46
C GLU A 253 -35.68 -34.21 0.01
N TYR A 254 -34.82 -34.52 -0.96
CA TYR A 254 -34.58 -35.86 -1.47
C TYR A 254 -33.20 -36.34 -1.03
N ALA A 255 -33.03 -37.65 -0.84
CA ALA A 255 -31.75 -38.27 -0.47
C ALA A 255 -30.77 -38.23 -1.66
N THR A 256 -30.11 -37.10 -1.85
CA THR A 256 -29.07 -36.90 -2.86
C THR A 256 -27.81 -36.33 -2.23
N GLU A 257 -26.66 -36.87 -2.60
CA GLU A 257 -25.34 -36.36 -2.17
C GLU A 257 -24.95 -35.15 -3.01
N MET A 258 -25.58 -33.99 -2.75
CA MET A 258 -25.23 -32.74 -3.43
C MET A 258 -24.19 -31.95 -2.64
N LEU A 259 -23.12 -31.55 -3.33
CA LEU A 259 -22.03 -30.74 -2.80
C LEU A 259 -22.04 -29.37 -3.48
N GLU A 260 -22.25 -28.29 -2.71
CA GLU A 260 -22.11 -26.93 -3.22
C GLU A 260 -20.65 -26.52 -3.15
N VAL A 261 -20.04 -26.18 -4.29
CA VAL A 261 -18.65 -25.71 -4.37
C VAL A 261 -18.62 -24.23 -4.72
N THR A 262 -18.17 -23.39 -3.79
CA THR A 262 -17.89 -21.97 -4.08
C THR A 262 -16.48 -21.86 -4.66
N SER A 263 -16.36 -21.28 -5.86
CA SER A 263 -15.07 -21.10 -6.54
C SER A 263 -14.61 -19.63 -6.62
N ARG A 264 -13.30 -19.39 -6.61
CA ARG A 264 -12.68 -18.08 -6.88
C ARG A 264 -12.97 -17.68 -8.32
N HIS A 265 -13.11 -16.37 -8.54
CA HIS A 265 -13.27 -15.83 -9.89
C HIS A 265 -12.09 -16.26 -10.78
N ARG A 266 -12.38 -16.76 -11.99
CA ARG A 266 -11.37 -17.19 -12.98
C ARG A 266 -10.47 -16.04 -13.43
N VAL A 267 -11.01 -14.83 -13.42
CA VAL A 267 -10.33 -13.58 -13.72
C VAL A 267 -10.66 -12.62 -12.59
N VAL A 268 -9.63 -12.09 -11.93
CA VAL A 268 -9.77 -11.01 -10.96
C VAL A 268 -9.47 -9.73 -11.70
N HIS A 269 -10.46 -8.86 -11.86
CA HIS A 269 -10.25 -7.50 -12.30
C HIS A 269 -9.74 -6.71 -11.10
N ASP A 270 -8.43 -6.49 -11.03
CA ASP A 270 -7.81 -5.62 -10.03
C ASP A 270 -7.75 -4.19 -10.59
N ASP A 271 -8.86 -3.47 -10.40
CA ASP A 271 -8.99 -2.03 -10.65
C ASP A 271 -8.76 -1.20 -9.39
N ALA A 272 -8.44 -1.86 -8.27
CA ALA A 272 -8.13 -1.18 -7.03
C ALA A 272 -6.77 -0.49 -7.16
N LEU A 273 -6.74 0.81 -6.84
CA LEU A 273 -5.51 1.60 -6.78
C LEU A 273 -4.73 1.27 -5.50
N VAL A 274 -4.35 0.00 -5.34
CA VAL A 274 -3.69 -0.56 -4.15
C VAL A 274 -2.41 0.22 -3.82
N GLN A 275 -1.69 0.72 -4.82
CA GLN A 275 -0.53 1.59 -4.67
C GLN A 275 -0.84 2.88 -3.91
N ILE A 276 -2.02 3.48 -4.14
CA ILE A 276 -2.45 4.66 -3.41
C ILE A 276 -2.72 4.29 -1.96
N ALA A 277 -3.38 3.15 -1.71
CA ALA A 277 -3.62 2.67 -0.36
C ALA A 277 -2.32 2.42 0.42
N PHE A 278 -1.31 1.80 -0.21
CA PHE A 278 0.02 1.65 0.38
C PHE A 278 0.69 2.99 0.64
N TRP A 279 0.68 3.90 -0.34
CA TRP A 279 1.28 5.21 -0.19
C TRP A 279 0.65 5.99 0.97
N VAL A 280 -0.68 6.00 1.06
CA VAL A 280 -1.42 6.64 2.16
C VAL A 280 -1.01 6.01 3.49
N LEU A 281 -1.06 4.68 3.63
CA LEU A 281 -0.73 4.00 4.88
C LEU A 281 0.71 4.27 5.33
N GLN A 282 1.68 4.23 4.42
CA GLN A 282 3.08 4.48 4.75
C GLN A 282 3.32 5.94 5.14
N ASN A 283 2.70 6.89 4.43
CA ASN A 283 2.81 8.30 4.78
C ASN A 283 2.13 8.62 6.12
N SER A 284 0.99 7.99 6.42
CA SER A 284 0.33 8.13 7.73
C SER A 284 1.22 7.63 8.87
N LYS A 285 1.86 6.46 8.70
CA LYS A 285 2.83 5.94 9.68
C LYS A 285 4.03 6.87 9.85
N LEU A 286 4.60 7.34 8.75
CA LEU A 286 5.74 8.25 8.77
C LEU A 286 5.40 9.57 9.47
N LEU A 287 4.19 10.10 9.24
CA LEU A 287 3.69 11.29 9.91
C LEU A 287 3.60 11.07 11.42
N MET A 288 3.02 9.95 11.85
CA MET A 288 2.97 9.57 13.27
C MET A 288 4.36 9.43 13.88
N PHE A 289 5.29 8.75 13.20
CA PHE A 289 6.64 8.59 13.72
C PHE A 289 7.40 9.90 13.82
N ARG A 290 7.28 10.79 12.83
CA ARG A 290 7.87 12.14 12.90
C ARG A 290 7.33 12.92 14.09
N PHE A 291 6.01 12.92 14.28
CA PHE A 291 5.40 13.56 15.44
C PHE A 291 5.94 13.00 16.76
N ILE A 292 5.96 11.66 16.91
CA ILE A 292 6.44 11.00 18.13
C ILE A 292 7.90 11.34 18.41
N PHE A 293 8.79 11.19 17.41
CA PHE A 293 10.21 11.45 17.61
C PHE A 293 10.49 12.91 17.91
N GLU A 294 9.88 13.83 17.17
CA GLU A 294 10.05 15.26 17.44
C GLU A 294 9.51 15.63 18.83
N LEU A 295 8.36 15.07 19.25
CA LEU A 295 7.79 15.28 20.59
C LEU A 295 8.73 14.78 21.70
N GLU A 296 9.17 13.53 21.61
CA GLU A 296 10.03 12.90 22.62
C GLU A 296 11.40 13.58 22.73
N GLU A 297 11.89 14.21 21.65
CA GLU A 297 13.13 14.99 21.74
C GLU A 297 12.98 16.28 22.55
N HIS A 298 11.77 16.84 22.66
CA HIS A 298 11.48 18.00 23.52
C HIS A 298 11.37 17.62 24.99
N PHE A 299 10.96 16.40 25.31
CA PHE A 299 10.76 15.98 26.69
C PHE A 299 12.06 15.74 27.45
N ILE A 300 12.03 16.07 28.74
CA ILE A 300 13.08 15.73 29.71
C ILE A 300 13.06 14.20 29.91
N PRO A 301 14.20 13.50 29.74
CA PRO A 301 14.27 12.06 30.00
C PRO A 301 13.80 11.73 31.42
N GLY A 302 12.89 10.75 31.54
CA GLY A 302 12.31 10.32 32.82
C GLY A 302 11.05 11.09 33.26
N PHE A 303 10.69 12.19 32.59
CA PHE A 303 9.46 12.96 32.91
C PHE A 303 8.22 12.46 32.15
N PHE A 304 8.40 11.47 31.28
CA PHE A 304 7.35 10.90 30.47
C PHE A 304 7.53 9.40 30.30
N GLN A 305 6.40 8.71 30.09
CA GLN A 305 6.35 7.33 29.68
C GLN A 305 5.32 7.18 28.56
N LYS A 306 5.73 6.64 27.42
CA LYS A 306 4.80 6.26 26.36
C LYS A 306 4.03 5.02 26.79
N CYS A 307 2.70 5.14 26.85
CA CYS A 307 1.81 4.08 27.34
C CYS A 307 1.16 3.30 26.20
N TYR A 308 0.65 3.98 25.17
CA TYR A 308 -0.14 3.36 24.10
C TYR A 308 -0.05 4.13 22.79
N THR A 309 -0.17 3.44 21.66
CA THR A 309 -0.42 4.07 20.36
C THR A 309 -1.26 3.15 19.49
N ASP A 310 -2.19 3.73 18.73
CA ASP A 310 -2.99 3.02 17.74
C ASP A 310 -3.27 3.92 16.55
N THR A 311 -2.66 3.58 15.41
CA THR A 311 -2.86 4.19 14.09
C THR A 311 -2.55 5.69 14.03
N ASP A 312 -3.39 6.53 14.65
CA ASP A 312 -3.40 7.99 14.65
C ASP A 312 -3.49 8.58 16.07
N SER A 313 -3.39 7.75 17.10
CA SER A 313 -3.46 8.15 18.50
C SER A 313 -2.21 7.74 19.29
N ILE A 314 -1.88 8.52 20.32
CA ILE A 314 -0.82 8.21 21.28
C ILE A 314 -1.23 8.65 22.68
N LEU A 315 -0.78 7.92 23.68
CA LEU A 315 -0.97 8.20 25.10
C LEU A 315 0.39 8.26 25.80
N TYR A 316 0.64 9.37 26.49
CA TYR A 316 1.76 9.54 27.41
C TYR A 316 1.26 9.66 28.85
N ALA A 317 1.98 9.04 29.78
CA ALA A 317 1.95 9.42 31.18
C ALA A 317 3.07 10.44 31.43
N LEU A 318 2.75 11.53 32.12
CA LEU A 318 3.68 12.61 32.44
C LEU A 318 3.85 12.70 33.97
N THR A 319 5.01 13.16 34.42
CA THR A 319 5.28 13.39 35.85
C THR A 319 4.66 14.69 36.37
N SER A 320 4.28 15.61 35.48
CA SER A 320 3.57 16.84 35.81
C SER A 320 2.20 16.89 35.13
N THR A 321 1.30 17.68 35.71
CA THR A 321 0.00 18.03 35.14
C THR A 321 0.11 19.03 34.00
N ASP A 322 1.22 19.78 33.94
CA ASP A 322 1.54 20.67 32.83
C ASP A 322 2.62 20.06 31.94
N ILE A 323 2.31 19.86 30.66
CA ILE A 323 3.25 19.36 29.67
C ILE A 323 4.46 20.27 29.51
N GLU A 324 4.30 21.58 29.72
CA GLU A 324 5.37 22.58 29.60
C GLU A 324 6.49 22.37 30.62
N GLU A 325 6.17 21.82 31.80
CA GLU A 325 7.15 21.47 32.83
C GLU A 325 7.96 20.21 32.48
N CYS A 326 7.45 19.40 31.54
CA CYS A 326 8.15 18.22 31.05
C CYS A 326 9.08 18.54 29.86
N ILE A 327 9.14 19.80 29.40
CA ILE A 327 9.97 20.24 28.27
C ILE A 327 11.37 20.63 28.73
N LYS A 328 12.38 20.18 28.00
CA LYS A 328 13.79 20.56 28.22
C LYS A 328 13.94 22.09 28.21
N PRO A 329 14.58 22.71 29.21
CA PRO A 329 14.73 24.16 29.29
C PRO A 329 15.30 24.79 28.00
N GLU A 330 16.30 24.14 27.40
CA GLU A 330 16.97 24.58 26.17
C GLU A 330 16.12 24.42 24.89
N ARG A 331 14.98 23.73 24.95
CA ARG A 331 14.06 23.51 23.83
C ARG A 331 12.73 24.26 23.94
N LYS A 332 12.56 25.14 24.93
CA LYS A 332 11.33 25.94 25.09
C LYS A 332 11.01 26.80 23.87
N GLN A 333 12.01 27.35 23.19
CA GLN A 333 11.79 28.14 21.98
C GLN A 333 11.29 27.27 20.82
N SER A 334 11.95 26.13 20.55
CA SER A 334 11.54 25.22 19.47
C SER A 334 10.22 24.50 19.77
N TRP A 335 9.82 24.46 21.04
CA TRP A 335 8.54 23.92 21.46
C TRP A 335 7.34 24.73 20.94
N GLU A 336 7.44 26.07 20.89
CA GLU A 336 6.38 26.89 20.30
C GLU A 336 6.19 26.61 18.80
N ASP A 337 7.30 26.42 18.08
CA ASP A 337 7.30 26.03 16.67
C ASP A 337 6.70 24.62 16.50
N PHE A 338 7.07 23.69 17.39
CA PHE A 338 6.52 22.34 17.43
C PHE A 338 5.00 22.35 17.61
N LYS A 339 4.48 23.12 18.58
CA LYS A 339 3.04 23.24 18.84
C LYS A 339 2.30 23.75 17.61
N THR A 340 2.81 24.79 16.96
CA THR A 340 2.22 25.37 15.74
C THR A 340 2.22 24.38 14.58
N LYS A 341 3.28 23.58 14.45
CA LYS A 341 3.43 22.56 13.40
C LYS A 341 2.49 21.38 13.59
N TRP A 342 2.29 20.93 14.83
CA TRP A 342 1.70 19.61 15.09
C TRP A 342 0.35 19.64 15.80
N PHE A 343 0.03 20.66 16.60
CA PHE A 343 -1.21 20.68 17.37
C PHE A 343 -2.28 21.54 16.73
N SER A 344 -3.51 21.05 16.76
CA SER A 344 -4.68 21.86 16.42
C SER A 344 -4.98 22.82 17.57
N VAL A 345 -5.27 24.07 17.24
CA VAL A 345 -5.85 25.03 18.19
C VAL A 345 -7.34 24.75 18.37
N ASN A 346 -7.95 25.28 19.44
CA ASN A 346 -9.38 25.08 19.73
C ASN A 346 -10.30 25.92 18.83
N THR A 347 -10.17 25.73 17.52
CA THR A 347 -11.05 26.29 16.50
C THR A 347 -11.53 25.18 15.57
N THR A 348 -12.78 25.28 15.11
CA THR A 348 -13.37 24.29 14.20
C THR A 348 -12.54 24.10 12.93
N VAL A 349 -11.93 25.17 12.42
CA VAL A 349 -11.08 25.12 11.23
C VAL A 349 -9.83 24.29 11.53
N SER A 350 -9.09 24.63 12.59
CA SER A 350 -7.84 23.94 12.94
C SER A 350 -8.05 22.47 13.32
N GLN A 351 -9.11 22.15 14.05
CA GLN A 351 -9.43 20.77 14.42
C GLN A 351 -9.87 19.89 13.23
N LYS A 352 -10.26 20.52 12.12
CA LYS A 352 -10.58 19.83 10.85
C LYS A 352 -9.43 19.90 9.85
N THR A 353 -8.34 20.60 10.16
CA THR A 353 -7.16 20.65 9.30
C THR A 353 -6.45 19.29 9.33
N PRO A 354 -6.29 18.62 8.17
CA PRO A 354 -5.59 17.34 8.10
C PRO A 354 -4.14 17.45 8.59
N GLY A 355 -3.70 16.45 9.36
CA GLY A 355 -2.31 16.32 9.81
C GLY A 355 -2.00 16.96 11.17
N LEU A 356 -2.94 17.72 11.76
CA LEU A 356 -2.80 18.24 13.12
C LEU A 356 -3.36 17.25 14.15
N PHE A 357 -2.68 17.14 15.28
CA PHE A 357 -3.09 16.37 16.44
C PHE A 357 -3.93 17.23 17.38
N LYS A 358 -5.03 16.65 17.85
CA LYS A 358 -5.87 17.26 18.89
C LYS A 358 -5.68 16.52 20.21
N LYS A 359 -5.68 17.26 21.32
CA LYS A 359 -5.77 16.68 22.65
C LYS A 359 -7.18 16.12 22.83
N GLU A 360 -7.33 14.80 22.78
CA GLU A 360 -8.65 14.16 22.95
C GLU A 360 -9.04 13.99 24.40
N TRP A 361 -8.06 13.73 25.26
CA TRP A 361 -8.30 13.33 26.64
C TRP A 361 -7.11 13.64 27.53
N GLU A 362 -7.39 14.05 28.76
CA GLU A 362 -6.42 14.43 29.76
C GLU A 362 -7.00 14.11 31.15
N MET A 363 -6.15 13.62 32.05
CA MET A 363 -6.56 13.28 33.42
C MET A 363 -5.38 13.48 34.37
N ILE A 364 -5.68 13.67 35.64
CA ILE A 364 -4.70 13.63 36.74
C ILE A 364 -4.95 12.41 37.61
N ASN A 365 -3.90 12.01 38.34
CA ASN A 365 -3.93 10.79 39.17
C ASN A 365 -4.43 9.56 38.38
N GLY A 366 -4.15 9.57 37.07
CA GLY A 366 -4.67 8.61 36.12
C GLY A 366 -3.93 7.29 36.18
N THR A 367 -4.67 6.20 36.01
CA THR A 367 -4.13 4.86 35.84
C THR A 367 -4.48 4.35 34.45
N TYR A 368 -3.46 3.94 33.71
CA TYR A 368 -3.59 3.21 32.45
C TYR A 368 -3.28 1.73 32.67
N ILE A 369 -4.17 0.86 32.22
CA ILE A 369 -4.02 -0.60 32.26
C ILE A 369 -4.11 -1.12 30.84
N GLY A 370 -2.96 -1.37 30.23
CA GLY A 370 -2.87 -2.00 28.90
C GLY A 370 -2.70 -3.52 29.05
N LEU A 371 -3.59 -4.30 28.45
CA LEU A 371 -3.50 -5.76 28.41
C LEU A 371 -2.93 -6.25 27.08
N SER A 372 -3.46 -5.73 25.97
CA SER A 372 -3.01 -6.05 24.61
C SER A 372 -3.25 -4.89 23.66
N SER A 373 -2.83 -5.03 22.40
CA SER A 373 -3.25 -4.09 21.35
C SER A 373 -4.78 -3.97 21.31
N LYS A 374 -5.29 -2.73 21.36
CA LYS A 374 -6.72 -2.40 21.41
C LYS A 374 -7.49 -3.04 22.58
N CYS A 375 -6.80 -3.42 23.67
CA CYS A 375 -7.38 -3.91 24.92
C CYS A 375 -6.78 -3.15 26.11
N TYR A 376 -7.48 -2.13 26.59
CA TYR A 376 -6.99 -1.27 27.68
C TYR A 376 -8.13 -0.65 28.49
N GLY A 377 -7.82 -0.31 29.75
CA GLY A 377 -8.67 0.49 30.63
C GLY A 377 -7.92 1.71 31.14
N LEU A 378 -8.62 2.84 31.24
CA LEU A 378 -8.14 4.06 31.85
C LEU A 378 -9.14 4.55 32.88
N TYR A 379 -8.64 4.99 34.03
CA TYR A 379 -9.42 5.76 34.97
C TYR A 379 -8.59 6.87 35.60
N GLY A 380 -9.18 8.01 35.91
CA GLY A 380 -8.51 9.13 36.59
C GLY A 380 -9.47 10.27 36.90
N GLU A 381 -8.96 11.37 37.42
CA GLU A 381 -9.74 12.57 37.71
C GLU A 381 -9.67 13.55 36.53
N ASN A 382 -10.78 14.22 36.25
CA ASN A 382 -10.79 15.29 35.25
C ASN A 382 -10.05 16.53 35.77
N ILE A 383 -9.07 17.02 35.00
CA ILE A 383 -8.34 18.26 35.29
C ILE A 383 -9.27 19.46 35.46
N THR A 384 -10.39 19.52 34.74
CA THR A 384 -11.22 20.74 34.70
C THR A 384 -12.17 20.88 35.90
N ASP A 385 -12.46 19.81 36.65
CA ASP A 385 -13.47 19.86 37.71
C ASP A 385 -13.11 19.18 39.05
N ASN A 386 -12.03 18.37 39.12
CA ASN A 386 -11.63 17.59 40.31
C ASN A 386 -12.79 16.83 41.00
N LYS A 387 -13.90 16.57 40.29
CA LYS A 387 -15.14 16.01 40.85
C LYS A 387 -15.70 14.87 40.00
N GLY A 388 -15.25 14.71 38.75
CA GLY A 388 -15.58 13.60 37.88
C GLY A 388 -14.45 12.58 37.76
N HIS A 389 -14.77 11.31 37.96
CA HIS A 389 -13.91 10.21 37.51
C HIS A 389 -14.11 10.01 36.01
N LEU A 390 -13.04 10.11 35.25
CA LEU A 390 -12.96 9.83 33.84
C LEU A 390 -12.64 8.35 33.64
N VAL A 391 -13.46 7.62 32.87
CA VAL A 391 -13.23 6.21 32.55
C VAL A 391 -13.29 6.01 31.04
N LYS A 392 -12.30 5.30 30.48
CA LYS A 392 -12.28 4.90 29.07
C LYS A 392 -11.78 3.46 28.96
N THR A 393 -12.51 2.63 28.24
CA THR A 393 -12.10 1.25 27.97
C THR A 393 -12.07 0.99 26.46
N GLY A 394 -11.12 0.20 26.02
CA GLY A 394 -11.01 -0.31 24.66
C GLY A 394 -11.01 -1.83 24.70
N THR A 395 -11.95 -2.47 24.01
CA THR A 395 -12.10 -3.93 23.95
C THR A 395 -12.43 -4.37 22.52
N LYS A 396 -11.40 -4.70 21.74
CA LYS A 396 -11.58 -5.07 20.33
C LYS A 396 -12.56 -6.23 20.16
N GLY A 397 -13.63 -5.98 19.41
CA GLY A 397 -14.59 -7.02 19.03
C GLY A 397 -15.63 -7.37 20.10
N ILE A 398 -15.69 -6.59 21.18
CA ILE A 398 -16.74 -6.68 22.21
C ILE A 398 -17.72 -5.52 22.02
N ASN A 399 -19.02 -5.81 22.12
CA ASN A 399 -20.06 -4.78 22.03
C ASN A 399 -20.00 -3.87 23.27
N LYS A 400 -20.21 -2.56 23.08
CA LYS A 400 -20.25 -1.55 24.15
C LYS A 400 -21.34 -1.81 25.20
N GLU A 401 -22.36 -2.59 24.86
CA GLU A 401 -23.38 -3.04 25.83
C GLU A 401 -22.80 -3.92 26.94
N PHE A 402 -21.70 -4.63 26.66
CA PHE A 402 -20.94 -5.32 27.69
C PHE A 402 -20.05 -4.32 28.40
N THR A 403 -20.56 -3.73 29.47
CA THR A 403 -19.78 -2.84 30.34
C THR A 403 -18.68 -3.66 31.02
N ILE A 404 -17.42 -3.34 30.69
CA ILE A 404 -16.25 -3.87 31.37
C ILE A 404 -15.62 -2.74 32.17
N THR A 405 -15.46 -2.96 33.46
CA THR A 405 -14.92 -2.00 34.43
C THR A 405 -13.40 -2.02 34.41
N VAL A 406 -12.75 -0.92 34.80
CA VAL A 406 -11.28 -0.88 34.82
C VAL A 406 -10.68 -1.80 35.91
N GLU A 407 -11.44 -2.08 36.97
CA GLU A 407 -11.02 -3.07 37.97
C GLU A 407 -10.95 -4.49 37.39
N GLU A 408 -11.81 -4.84 36.43
CA GLU A 408 -11.69 -6.11 35.70
C GLU A 408 -10.42 -6.17 34.85
N PHE A 409 -10.00 -5.07 34.22
CA PHE A 409 -8.70 -5.01 33.54
C PHE A 409 -7.54 -5.21 34.51
N LYS A 410 -7.60 -4.60 35.69
CA LYS A 410 -6.59 -4.76 36.74
C LYS A 410 -6.50 -6.20 37.22
N ASN A 411 -7.65 -6.85 37.44
CA ASN A 411 -7.70 -8.23 37.88
C ASN A 411 -7.18 -9.19 36.80
N GLU A 412 -7.48 -8.94 35.52
CA GLU A 412 -6.90 -9.70 34.40
C GLU A 412 -5.36 -9.53 34.33
N LEU A 413 -4.86 -8.28 34.44
CA LEU A 413 -3.42 -8.00 34.41
C LEU A 413 -2.67 -8.74 35.54
N LEU A 414 -3.28 -8.81 36.72
CA LEU A 414 -2.72 -9.47 37.90
C LEU A 414 -2.96 -11.00 37.91
N GLY A 415 -3.57 -11.56 36.86
CA GLY A 415 -3.88 -12.99 36.73
C GLY A 415 -4.92 -13.49 37.74
N ARG A 416 -5.75 -12.59 38.29
CA ARG A 416 -6.75 -12.90 39.33
C ARG A 416 -8.08 -13.36 38.77
N SER A 417 -8.41 -12.98 37.54
CA SER A 417 -9.66 -13.33 36.87
C SER A 417 -9.48 -13.40 35.37
N HIS A 418 -10.33 -14.18 34.69
CA HIS A 418 -10.50 -14.14 33.24
C HIS A 418 -11.92 -13.71 32.88
N LYS A 419 -12.08 -12.70 32.02
CA LYS A 419 -13.41 -12.24 31.59
C LYS A 419 -13.80 -12.79 30.21
N GLU A 420 -14.91 -13.51 30.15
CA GLU A 420 -15.54 -13.94 28.91
C GLU A 420 -16.91 -13.30 28.71
N VAL A 421 -17.31 -13.12 27.45
CA VAL A 421 -18.64 -12.64 27.06
C VAL A 421 -19.21 -13.47 25.92
N VAL A 422 -20.52 -13.71 25.94
CA VAL A 422 -21.22 -14.42 24.86
C VAL A 422 -21.71 -13.39 23.84
N VAL A 423 -21.16 -13.45 22.63
CA VAL A 423 -21.51 -12.52 21.56
C VAL A 423 -22.38 -13.21 20.52
N GLY A 424 -23.52 -12.60 20.18
CA GLY A 424 -24.34 -13.00 19.05
C GLY A 424 -23.70 -12.57 17.73
N ASN A 425 -23.56 -13.49 16.79
CA ASN A 425 -23.06 -13.23 15.45
C ASN A 425 -24.18 -13.52 14.46
N PHE A 426 -24.21 -12.77 13.37
CA PHE A 426 -25.07 -13.05 12.23
C PHE A 426 -24.28 -12.94 10.94
N ALA A 427 -24.58 -13.80 9.98
CA ALA A 427 -24.03 -13.70 8.63
C ALA A 427 -25.01 -14.28 7.62
N ALA A 428 -25.07 -13.67 6.45
CA ALA A 428 -25.69 -14.28 5.29
C ALA A 428 -24.87 -15.51 4.88
N ARG A 429 -25.47 -16.70 5.00
CA ARG A 429 -24.91 -17.96 4.52
C ARG A 429 -25.97 -18.67 3.69
N LYS A 430 -25.67 -18.96 2.42
CA LYS A 430 -26.59 -19.61 1.47
C LYS A 430 -27.86 -18.78 1.17
N GLY A 431 -27.72 -17.47 1.00
CA GLY A 431 -28.86 -16.57 0.77
C GLY A 431 -29.82 -16.43 1.96
N GLN A 432 -29.52 -17.07 3.09
CA GLN A 432 -30.30 -17.02 4.33
C GLN A 432 -29.48 -16.40 5.44
N MET A 433 -30.14 -15.63 6.31
CA MET A 433 -29.52 -15.09 7.51
C MET A 433 -29.37 -16.20 8.56
N LYS A 434 -28.13 -16.50 8.96
CA LYS A 434 -27.85 -17.42 10.07
C LYS A 434 -27.34 -16.64 11.27
N THR A 435 -27.83 -17.00 12.45
CA THR A 435 -27.39 -16.47 13.75
C THR A 435 -26.75 -17.58 14.57
N TRP A 436 -25.71 -17.26 15.34
CA TRP A 436 -25.11 -18.16 16.32
C TRP A 436 -24.44 -17.38 17.44
N GLN A 437 -24.23 -18.02 18.59
CA GLN A 437 -23.50 -17.43 19.71
C GLN A 437 -22.06 -17.91 19.75
N THR A 438 -21.16 -17.06 20.21
CA THR A 438 -19.75 -17.42 20.43
C THR A 438 -19.29 -16.81 21.73
N THR A 439 -18.78 -17.65 22.63
CA THR A 439 -18.05 -17.19 23.82
C THR A 439 -16.70 -16.64 23.38
N LYS A 440 -16.44 -15.38 23.71
CA LYS A 440 -15.18 -14.70 23.43
C LYS A 440 -14.53 -14.27 24.74
N SER A 441 -13.21 -14.42 24.81
CA SER A 441 -12.41 -13.72 25.81
C SER A 441 -12.55 -12.21 25.59
N ALA A 442 -13.07 -11.51 26.61
CA ALA A 442 -13.37 -10.09 26.57
C ALA A 442 -12.16 -9.25 26.95
N LEU A 443 -11.35 -9.77 27.87
CA LEU A 443 -10.09 -9.22 28.32
C LEU A 443 -9.00 -10.25 28.02
N ASN A 444 -7.95 -9.82 27.34
CA ASN A 444 -6.84 -10.69 26.99
C ASN A 444 -5.51 -10.00 27.34
N ALA A 445 -4.89 -10.42 28.44
CA ALA A 445 -3.54 -10.01 28.83
C ALA A 445 -2.44 -10.71 28.01
N PHE A 446 -2.81 -11.72 27.21
CA PHE A 446 -1.87 -12.49 26.42
C PHE A 446 -1.67 -11.85 25.04
N TYR A 447 -0.64 -11.01 24.95
CA TYR A 447 -0.18 -10.40 23.70
C TYR A 447 1.32 -10.59 23.54
N ARG A 448 1.75 -11.83 23.28
CA ARG A 448 3.17 -12.12 23.03
C ARG A 448 3.56 -11.58 21.67
N LYS A 449 4.57 -10.71 21.65
CA LYS A 449 5.26 -10.39 20.41
C LYS A 449 6.17 -11.57 20.11
N GLN A 450 6.10 -12.07 18.90
CA GLN A 450 6.89 -13.21 18.49
C GLN A 450 7.89 -12.77 17.44
N ILE A 451 9.16 -13.14 17.66
CA ILE A 451 10.20 -13.04 16.64
C ILE A 451 10.22 -14.37 15.92
N VAL A 452 10.34 -14.29 14.62
CA VAL A 452 10.60 -15.45 13.80
C VAL A 452 12.10 -15.70 13.84
N CYS A 453 12.49 -16.86 14.33
CA CYS A 453 13.86 -17.32 14.40
C CYS A 453 14.53 -17.32 13.01
N ASP A 454 15.84 -17.51 12.98
CA ASP A 454 16.63 -17.49 11.74
C ASP A 454 16.19 -18.50 10.69
N ASP A 455 15.54 -19.58 11.11
CA ASP A 455 14.94 -20.55 10.20
C ASP A 455 13.80 -19.97 9.36
N LYS A 456 13.22 -18.84 9.79
CA LYS A 456 12.10 -18.08 9.20
C LYS A 456 10.71 -18.68 9.44
N ILE A 457 10.55 -19.54 10.47
CA ILE A 457 9.30 -20.28 10.74
C ILE A 457 9.07 -20.48 12.22
N THR A 458 10.09 -20.91 12.97
CA THR A 458 9.94 -21.03 14.40
C THR A 458 9.70 -19.63 14.94
N VAL A 459 8.66 -19.49 15.74
CA VAL A 459 8.35 -18.25 16.42
C VAL A 459 8.72 -18.42 17.88
N GLU A 460 9.72 -17.68 18.32
CA GLU A 460 9.98 -17.51 19.74
C GLU A 460 9.34 -16.21 20.22
N ASN A 461 9.05 -16.13 21.51
CA ASN A 461 8.61 -14.85 22.05
C ASN A 461 9.78 -13.88 21.97
N LEU A 462 9.50 -12.67 21.53
CA LEU A 462 10.45 -11.57 21.59
C LEU A 462 10.92 -11.44 23.02
N LYS A 463 12.23 -11.49 23.24
CA LYS A 463 12.79 -11.35 24.58
C LYS A 463 13.29 -9.94 24.81
N SER A 464 13.09 -9.40 26.01
CA SER A 464 13.77 -8.20 26.48
C SER A 464 15.25 -8.48 26.75
N ALA A 465 16.04 -7.43 26.98
CA ALA A 465 17.49 -7.55 27.20
C ALA A 465 17.87 -8.40 28.43
N ASP A 466 16.95 -8.57 29.37
CA ASP A 466 17.01 -9.43 30.56
C ASP A 466 16.42 -10.84 30.34
N GLY A 467 16.03 -11.19 29.11
CA GLY A 467 15.63 -12.56 28.71
C GLY A 467 14.16 -12.92 28.95
N MET A 468 13.33 -11.98 29.42
CA MET A 468 11.89 -12.16 29.64
C MET A 468 11.11 -12.03 28.33
N ASP A 469 10.01 -12.78 28.18
CA ASP A 469 9.12 -12.69 27.01
C ASP A 469 8.35 -11.34 27.01
N LEU A 470 8.31 -10.65 25.86
CA LEU A 470 7.72 -9.32 25.61
C LEU A 470 6.31 -9.33 25.00
#